data_AF-K9VU08-F1
#
_entry.id   AF-K9VU08-F1
#
_cell.length_a   1.000
_cell.length_b   1.000
_cell.length_c   1.000
_cell.angle_alpha   90.00
_cell.angle_beta   90.00
_cell.angle_gamma   90.00
#
_symmetry.space_group_name_H-M   'P 1'
#
loop_
_entity.id
_entity.type
_entity.pdbx_description
1 polymer ?
#
loop_
_entity_poly.entity_id
_entity_poly.type
_entity_poly.pdbx_seq_one_letter_code
_entity_poly.pdbx_strand_id
1 'polypeptide(L)' 'MLIKTYDYKGYTIQIEQPCENMWAIGIVDPNDPSSLLIYDQGHSSIEDAEGFAERSVDFEIETNKN' A
#
# COMPACT_ATOMS: atom_id res chain seq x y z
N MET A 1 3.88 -9.28 -10.02
CA MET A 1 5.14 -8.62 -10.44
C MET A 1 5.26 -7.32 -9.70
N LEU A 2 6.42 -7.00 -9.12
CA LEU A 2 6.64 -5.69 -8.49
C LEU A 2 6.61 -4.60 -9.55
N ILE A 3 5.72 -3.64 -9.36
CA ILE A 3 5.50 -2.52 -10.28
C ILE A 3 6.20 -1.28 -9.77
N LYS A 4 6.05 -0.98 -8.47
CA LYS A 4 6.56 0.26 -7.88
C LYS A 4 6.90 0.10 -6.40
N THR A 5 7.90 0.86 -5.95
CA THR A 5 8.22 1.05 -4.54
C THR A 5 8.54 2.52 -4.30
N TYR A 6 7.98 3.10 -3.24
CA TYR A 6 8.21 4.50 -2.88
C TYR A 6 7.94 4.76 -1.39
N ASP A 7 8.48 5.85 -0.86
CA ASP A 7 8.24 6.27 0.51
C ASP A 7 7.07 7.27 0.60
N TYR A 8 6.22 7.10 1.61
CA TYR A 8 5.09 7.99 1.90
C TYR A 8 4.93 8.16 3.41
N LYS A 9 5.08 9.40 3.92
CA LYS A 9 4.93 9.75 5.35
C LYS A 9 5.74 8.88 6.32
N GLY A 10 6.90 8.37 5.88
CA GLY A 10 7.77 7.51 6.66
C GLY A 10 7.52 6.01 6.51
N TYR A 11 6.50 5.60 5.74
CA TYR A 11 6.23 4.22 5.38
C TYR A 11 6.80 3.93 3.99
N THR A 12 7.21 2.68 3.75
CA THR A 12 7.55 2.21 2.40
C THR A 12 6.33 1.50 1.81
N ILE A 13 5.89 1.96 0.64
CA ILE A 13 4.78 1.37 -0.13
C ILE A 13 5.37 0.51 -1.25
N GLN A 14 4.85 -0.71 -1.38
CA GLN A 14 5.16 -1.66 -2.45
C GLN A 14 3.88 -2.01 -3.20
N ILE A 15 3.86 -1.78 -4.51
CA ILE A 15 2.71 -2.11 -5.36
C ILE A 15 3.12 -3.21 -6.32
N GLU A 16 2.41 -4.32 -6.27
CA GLU A 16 2.57 -5.46 -7.14
C GLU A 16 1.29 -5.75 -7.91
N GLN A 17 1.43 -6.23 -9.14
CA GLN A 17 0.33 -6.80 -9.92
C GLN A 17 0.64 -8.28 -10.17
N PRO A 18 0.27 -9.20 -9.26
CA PRO A 18 0.55 -10.63 -9.39
C PRO A 18 -0.11 -11.26 -10.62
N CYS A 19 -1.31 -10.80 -11.00
CA CYS A 19 -2.02 -11.22 -12.20
C CYS A 19 -2.95 -10.12 -12.71
N GLU A 20 -3.53 -10.31 -13.90
CA GLU A 20 -4.47 -9.38 -14.52
C GLU A 20 -5.66 -9.11 -13.58
N ASN A 21 -5.96 -7.83 -13.33
CA ASN A 21 -7.00 -7.34 -12.41
C ASN A 21 -6.79 -7.61 -10.91
N MET A 22 -5.60 -8.04 -10.47
CA MET A 22 -5.29 -8.16 -9.05
C MET A 22 -4.09 -7.31 -8.69
N TRP A 23 -4.23 -6.53 -7.64
CA TRP A 23 -3.19 -5.70 -7.06
C TRP A 23 -2.90 -6.16 -5.64
N ALA A 24 -1.62 -6.21 -5.29
CA ALA A 24 -1.16 -6.43 -3.94
C ALA A 24 -0.38 -5.18 -3.52
N ILE A 25 -0.79 -4.60 -2.39
CA ILE A 25 -0.23 -3.38 -1.84
C ILE A 25 0.38 -3.75 -0.49
N GLY A 26 1.70 -3.73 -0.42
CA GLY A 26 2.46 -3.86 0.82
C GLY A 26 2.75 -2.49 1.42
N ILE A 27 2.39 -2.28 2.68
CA ILE A 27 2.73 -1.08 3.44
C ILE A 27 3.63 -1.51 4.59
N VAL A 28 4.85 -0.95 4.64
CA VAL A 28 5.88 -1.30 5.61
C VAL A 28 6.15 -0.10 6.51
N ASP A 29 5.85 -0.22 7.80
CA ASP A 29 6.31 0.73 8.81
C ASP A 29 7.77 0.39 9.18
N PRO A 30 8.72 1.33 9.12
CA PRO A 30 10.09 1.09 9.57
C PRO A 30 10.20 0.75 11.08
N ASN A 31 9.22 1.14 11.89
CA ASN A 31 9.18 0.87 13.34
C ASN A 31 8.46 -0.44 13.68
N ASP A 32 7.53 -0.87 12.82
CA ASP A 32 6.85 -2.16 12.92
C ASP A 32 6.93 -2.88 11.56
N PRO A 33 7.98 -3.69 11.33
CA PRO A 33 8.20 -4.35 10.05
C PRO A 33 7.21 -5.50 9.80
N SER A 34 6.19 -5.70 10.63
CA SER A 34 5.05 -6.57 10.31
C SER A 34 4.20 -5.93 9.19
N SER A 35 4.68 -6.06 7.96
CA SER A 35 4.10 -5.48 6.75
C SER A 35 2.59 -5.76 6.64
N LEU A 36 1.79 -4.72 6.44
CA LEU A 36 0.38 -4.86 6.07
C LEU A 36 0.29 -5.18 4.57
N LEU A 37 -0.15 -6.38 4.23
CA LEU A 37 -0.42 -6.82 2.86
C LEU A 37 -1.92 -6.69 2.58
N ILE A 38 -2.29 -5.72 1.76
CA ILE A 38 -3.66 -5.53 1.30
C ILE A 38 -3.76 -6.08 -0.12
N TYR A 39 -4.68 -7.01 -0.33
CA TYR A 39 -5.03 -7.51 -1.66
C TYR A 39 -6.31 -6.85 -2.11
N ASP A 40 -6.28 -6.23 -3.30
CA ASP A 40 -7.45 -5.65 -3.92
C ASP A 40 -7.59 -6.12 -5.38
N GLN A 41 -8.82 -6.42 -5.79
CA GLN A 41 -9.15 -6.82 -7.16
C GLN A 41 -9.87 -5.70 -7.93
N GLY A 42 -9.95 -4.49 -7.37
CA GLY A 42 -10.77 -3.39 -7.87
C GLY A 42 -9.99 -2.28 -8.58
N HIS A 43 -8.67 -2.18 -8.43
CA HIS A 43 -7.91 -1.09 -9.05
C HIS A 43 -7.76 -1.25 -10.57
N SER A 44 -8.10 -0.20 -11.31
CA SER A 44 -8.06 -0.17 -12.78
C SER A 44 -6.73 0.31 -13.35
N SER A 45 -5.90 0.95 -12.52
CA SER A 45 -4.63 1.57 -12.89
C SER A 45 -3.64 1.56 -11.72
N ILE A 46 -2.38 1.92 -12.00
CA ILE A 46 -1.37 2.08 -10.95
C ILE A 46 -1.69 3.29 -10.07
N GLU A 47 -2.17 4.38 -10.64
CA GLU A 47 -2.52 5.61 -9.91
C GLU A 47 -3.66 5.37 -8.91
N ASP A 48 -4.63 4.50 -9.26
CA ASP A 48 -5.70 4.08 -8.35
C ASP A 48 -5.15 3.29 -7.15
N ALA A 49 -4.21 2.37 -7.40
CA ALA A 49 -3.56 1.56 -6.37
C ALA A 49 -2.70 2.42 -5.44
N GLU A 50 -1.98 3.41 -5.98
CA GLU A 50 -1.21 4.39 -5.20
C GLU A 50 -2.13 5.21 -4.28
N GLY A 51 -3.20 5.77 -4.84
CA GLY A 51 -4.15 6.56 -4.05
C GLY A 51 -4.82 5.73 -2.95
N PHE A 52 -5.05 4.44 -3.16
CA PHE A 52 -5.54 3.54 -2.11
C PHE A 52 -4.48 3.32 -1.03
N ALA A 53 -3.24 2.99 -1.41
CA ALA A 53 -2.14 2.77 -0.47
C ALA A 53 -1.91 3.97 0.46
N GLU A 54 -1.90 5.20 -0.10
CA GLU A 54 -1.72 6.43 0.67
C GLU A 54 -2.86 6.66 1.66
N ARG A 55 -4.13 6.42 1.25
CA ARG A 55 -5.29 6.52 2.16
C ARG A 55 -5.23 5.49 3.28
N SER A 56 -4.73 4.28 3.01
CA SER A 56 -4.53 3.26 4.05
C SER A 56 -3.49 3.68 5.08
N VAL A 57 -2.36 4.27 4.64
CA VAL A 57 -1.35 4.85 5.56
C VAL A 57 -1.97 5.96 6.40
N ASP A 58 -2.73 6.86 5.78
CA ASP A 58 -3.37 7.97 6.49
C ASP A 58 -4.34 7.49 7.58
N PHE A 59 -5.15 6.47 7.27
CA PHE A 59 -6.05 5.84 8.24
C PHE A 59 -5.29 5.18 9.41
N GLU A 60 -4.19 4.47 9.14
CA GLU A 60 -3.35 3.84 10.17
C GLU A 60 -2.71 4.89 11.09
N ILE A 61 -2.21 6.00 10.53
CA ILE A 61 -1.63 7.10 11.32
C ILE A 61 -2.70 7.80 12.18
N GLU A 62 -3.91 7.97 11.65
CA GLU A 62 -5.02 8.59 12.39
C GLU A 62 -5.54 7.70 13.53
N THR A 63 -5.61 6.39 13.31
CA THR A 63 -6.09 5.43 14.32
C THR A 63 -5.10 5.27 15.47
N ASN A 64 -3.79 5.24 15.22
CA ASN A 64 -2.76 5.14 16.26
C ASN A 64 -2.57 6.43 17.10
N LYS A 65 -3.23 7.53 16.75
CA LYS A 65 -3.20 8.80 17.53
C LYS A 65 -4.31 8.91 18.57
N ASN A 66 -5.32 8.03 18.52
CA ASN A 66 -6.45 7.99 19.46
C ASN A 66 -6.30 6.84 20.46
#